data_AF-A0A060C061-F1
#
_entry.id   AF-A0A060C061-F1
#
_cell.length_a   1.000
_cell.length_b   1.000
_cell.length_c   1.000
_cell.angle_alpha   90.00
_cell.angle_beta   90.00
_cell.angle_gamma   90.00
#
_symmetry.space_group_name_H-M   'P 1'
#
loop_
_entity.id
_entity.type
_entity.pdbx_description
1 polymer ?
#
loop_
_entity_poly.entity_id
_entity_poly.type
_entity_poly.pdbx_seq_one_letter_code
_entity_poly.pdbx_strand_id
1 'polypeptide(L)'
;MRNDVVAALRDIKIPVLRWPGGCFADEYHWKDGIGPKETRKRMINTHWGGVVEDNSFGTHEFMELCRQLDCKAYINGNMGSGTVQEMSEWVEYLTYDGLSPMTELRAKNGHPEPWK
;
A
#
# COMPACT_ATOMS: atom_id res chain seq x y z
N MET A 1 -14.12 3.73 2.97
CA MET A 1 -13.57 4.86 2.19
C MET A 1 -14.64 5.93 2.09
N ARG A 2 -14.28 7.21 2.03
CA ARG A 2 -15.24 8.32 1.97
C ARG A 2 -15.68 8.60 0.53
N ASN A 3 -16.94 8.34 0.22
CA ASN A 3 -17.47 8.40 -1.16
C ASN A 3 -17.47 9.82 -1.75
N ASP A 4 -17.68 10.82 -0.92
CA ASP A 4 -17.69 12.23 -1.32
C ASP A 4 -16.32 12.71 -1.81
N VAL A 5 -15.25 12.33 -1.10
CA VAL A 5 -13.87 12.63 -1.51
C VAL A 5 -13.50 11.86 -2.78
N VAL A 6 -13.85 10.57 -2.87
CA VAL A 6 -13.61 9.76 -4.08
C VAL A 6 -14.29 10.39 -5.29
N ALA A 7 -15.55 10.84 -5.16
CA ALA A 7 -16.26 11.52 -6.25
C ALA A 7 -15.52 12.79 -6.70
N ALA A 8 -15.14 13.66 -5.76
CA ALA A 8 -14.40 14.88 -6.08
C ALA A 8 -13.05 14.61 -6.78
N LEU A 9 -12.31 13.58 -6.34
CA LEU A 9 -11.04 13.20 -6.95
C LEU A 9 -11.22 12.58 -8.35
N ARG A 10 -12.33 11.87 -8.60
CA ARG A 10 -12.68 11.38 -9.95
C ARG A 10 -13.00 12.54 -10.89
N ASP A 11 -13.70 13.57 -10.42
CA ASP A 11 -14.07 14.72 -11.25
C ASP A 11 -12.85 15.49 -11.76
N ILE A 12 -11.77 15.57 -10.97
CA ILE A 12 -10.51 16.21 -11.39
C ILE A 12 -9.58 15.29 -12.20
N LYS A 13 -9.97 14.02 -12.41
CA LYS A 13 -9.27 13.04 -13.28
C LYS A 13 -7.79 12.86 -12.93
N ILE A 14 -7.51 12.51 -11.69
CA ILE A 14 -6.14 12.23 -11.24
C ILE A 14 -5.55 11.07 -12.06
N PRO A 15 -4.43 11.26 -12.78
CA PRO A 15 -3.88 10.19 -13.62
C PRO A 15 -3.03 9.19 -12.83
N VAL A 16 -2.40 9.63 -11.75
CA VAL A 16 -1.51 8.83 -10.90
C VAL A 16 -1.57 9.32 -9.46
N LEU A 17 -1.57 8.39 -8.51
CA LEU A 17 -1.54 8.67 -7.08
C LEU A 17 -0.28 8.06 -6.46
N ARG A 18 0.49 8.85 -5.70
CA ARG A 18 1.71 8.41 -5.01
C ARG A 18 1.46 8.06 -3.55
N TRP A 19 1.89 6.87 -3.11
CA TRP A 19 1.81 6.40 -1.72
C TRP A 19 2.79 5.24 -1.49
N PRO A 20 3.24 4.94 -0.26
CA PRO A 20 3.18 5.77 0.94
C PRO A 20 4.19 6.92 0.81
N GLY A 21 3.74 8.15 1.10
CA GLY A 21 4.42 9.33 0.60
C GLY A 21 5.30 10.08 1.61
N GLY A 22 6.35 10.71 1.07
CA GLY A 22 7.27 11.57 1.81
C GLY A 22 8.18 10.77 2.73
N CYS A 23 8.69 11.41 3.79
CA CYS A 23 9.57 10.79 4.78
C CYS A 23 8.95 9.57 5.48
N PHE A 24 7.62 9.43 5.46
CA PHE A 24 6.95 8.25 6.03
C PHE A 24 7.32 6.96 5.29
N ALA A 25 7.52 7.04 3.97
CA ALA A 25 7.86 5.87 3.15
C ALA A 25 9.17 5.21 3.58
N ASP A 26 10.15 6.04 3.96
CA ASP A 26 11.50 5.63 4.34
C ASP A 26 11.57 4.88 5.68
N GLU A 27 10.44 4.78 6.39
CA GLU A 27 10.29 3.99 7.61
C GLU A 27 9.10 3.01 7.54
N TYR A 28 8.40 2.95 6.40
CA TYR A 28 7.23 2.11 6.22
C TYR A 28 7.63 0.68 5.83
N HIS A 29 7.18 -0.30 6.62
CA HIS A 29 7.36 -1.71 6.30
C HIS A 29 6.07 -2.29 5.73
N TRP A 30 6.02 -2.54 4.42
CA TRP A 30 4.77 -2.82 3.71
C TRP A 30 3.99 -4.03 4.22
N LYS A 31 4.70 -5.02 4.78
CA LYS A 31 4.08 -6.22 5.38
C LYS A 31 3.26 -5.89 6.63
N ASP A 32 3.59 -4.81 7.33
CA ASP A 32 2.83 -4.35 8.50
C ASP A 32 1.43 -3.83 8.10
N GLY A 33 1.24 -3.46 6.82
CA GLY A 33 -0.01 -2.94 6.26
C GLY A 33 -0.87 -3.93 5.46
N ILE A 34 -0.61 -5.23 5.53
CA ILE A 34 -1.40 -6.26 4.83
C ILE A 34 -1.99 -7.29 5.79
N GLY A 35 -2.93 -8.10 5.30
CA GLY A 35 -3.62 -9.09 6.12
C GLY A 35 -4.70 -8.50 7.02
N PRO A 36 -5.21 -9.29 7.97
CA PRO A 36 -6.31 -8.89 8.85
C PRO A 36 -5.95 -7.68 9.72
N LYS A 37 -6.80 -6.66 9.73
CA LYS A 37 -6.52 -5.34 10.35
C LYS A 37 -6.18 -5.43 11.83
N GLU A 38 -6.85 -6.32 12.55
CA GLU A 38 -6.65 -6.59 13.97
C GLU A 38 -5.26 -7.16 14.31
N THR A 39 -4.54 -7.68 13.31
CA THR A 39 -3.18 -8.22 13.47
C THR A 39 -2.10 -7.28 12.97
N ARG A 40 -2.47 -6.16 12.33
CA ARG A 40 -1.50 -5.21 11.76
C ARG A 40 -0.75 -4.48 12.87
N LYS A 41 0.56 -4.32 12.66
CA LYS A 41 1.46 -3.72 13.64
C LYS A 41 1.23 -2.22 13.69
N ARG A 42 1.21 -1.65 14.90
CA ARG A 42 1.22 -0.20 15.09
C ARG A 42 2.65 0.32 15.04
N MET A 43 2.85 1.51 14.46
CA MET A 43 4.14 2.19 14.42
C MET A 43 3.99 3.65 14.84
N ILE A 44 5.11 4.30 15.14
CA ILE A 44 5.13 5.73 15.43
C ILE A 44 5.53 6.47 14.16
N ASN A 45 4.72 7.43 13.75
CA ASN A 45 5.07 8.34 12.67
C ASN A 45 6.01 9.43 13.20
N THR A 46 7.30 9.10 13.21
CA THR A 46 8.41 9.91 13.76
C THR A 46 8.49 11.31 13.12
N HIS A 47 8.25 11.39 11.81
CA HIS A 47 8.39 12.61 11.03
C HIS A 47 7.17 13.55 11.14
N TRP A 48 6.00 13.03 11.50
CA TRP A 48 4.75 13.77 11.50
C TRP A 48 4.06 13.75 12.86
N GLY A 49 4.69 14.39 13.85
CA GLY A 49 4.10 14.64 15.18
C GLY A 49 4.21 13.49 16.17
N GLY A 50 4.91 12.40 15.83
CA GLY A 50 5.12 11.26 16.75
C GLY A 50 3.83 10.51 17.08
N VAL A 51 2.81 10.63 16.23
CA VAL A 51 1.52 9.98 16.44
C VAL A 51 1.57 8.51 16.03
N VAL A 52 0.66 7.72 16.59
CA VAL A 52 0.53 6.30 16.24
C VAL A 52 -0.11 6.17 14.86
N GLU A 53 0.56 5.44 13.98
CA GLU A 53 -0.01 4.88 12.75
C GLU A 53 -0.44 3.43 13.04
N ASP A 54 -1.70 3.11 12.74
CA ASP A 54 -2.28 1.80 13.06
C ASP A 54 -2.28 0.83 11.87
N ASN A 55 -1.78 1.26 10.71
CA ASN A 55 -1.71 0.50 9.47
C ASN A 55 -3.08 -0.02 8.99
N SER A 56 -4.17 0.64 9.40
CA SER A 56 -5.53 0.32 8.95
C SER A 56 -5.75 0.61 7.45
N PHE A 57 -4.91 1.46 6.86
CA PHE A 57 -4.82 1.72 5.43
C PHE A 57 -3.43 1.31 4.92
N GLY A 58 -3.37 0.18 4.22
CA GLY A 58 -2.13 -0.33 3.62
C GLY A 58 -2.30 -0.65 2.14
N THR A 59 -1.51 -1.60 1.65
CA THR A 59 -1.40 -1.91 0.21
C THR A 59 -2.77 -2.16 -0.43
N HIS A 60 -3.60 -3.03 0.16
CA HIS A 60 -4.88 -3.40 -0.43
C HIS A 60 -5.87 -2.23 -0.47
N GLU A 61 -5.93 -1.44 0.60
CA GLU A 61 -6.80 -0.26 0.65
C GLU A 61 -6.35 0.83 -0.32
N PHE A 62 -5.04 1.00 -0.52
CA PHE A 62 -4.47 1.93 -1.49
C PHE A 62 -4.78 1.52 -2.94
N MET A 63 -4.59 0.24 -3.28
CA MET A 63 -4.90 -0.26 -4.62
C MET A 63 -6.40 -0.19 -4.92
N GLU A 64 -7.26 -0.45 -3.92
CA GLU A 64 -8.71 -0.25 -4.05
C GLU A 64 -9.08 1.22 -4.27
N LEU A 65 -8.42 2.16 -3.59
CA LEU A 65 -8.59 3.58 -3.85
C LEU A 65 -8.20 3.93 -5.30
N CYS A 66 -7.05 3.46 -5.77
CA CYS A 66 -6.62 3.70 -7.16
C CYS A 66 -7.64 3.15 -8.17
N ARG A 67 -8.19 1.96 -7.90
CA ARG A 67 -9.26 1.35 -8.72
C ARG A 67 -10.52 2.21 -8.75
N GLN A 68 -10.95 2.74 -7.60
CA GLN A 68 -12.13 3.62 -7.53
C GLN A 68 -11.91 4.95 -8.25
N LEU A 69 -10.68 5.47 -8.21
CA LEU A 69 -10.30 6.72 -8.87
C LEU A 69 -10.03 6.56 -10.36
N ASP A 70 -9.93 5.34 -10.88
CA ASP A 70 -9.48 5.04 -12.25
C ASP A 70 -8.12 5.69 -12.54
N CYS A 71 -7.18 5.58 -11.58
CA CYS A 71 -5.84 6.16 -11.67
C CYS A 71 -4.75 5.10 -11.50
N LYS A 72 -3.54 5.42 -11.97
CA LYS A 72 -2.37 4.57 -11.78
C LYS A 72 -1.84 4.68 -10.35
N ALA A 73 -1.35 3.57 -9.82
CA ALA A 73 -0.61 3.55 -8.57
C ALA A 73 0.85 3.93 -8.80
N TYR A 74 1.39 4.81 -7.96
CA TYR A 74 2.82 5.04 -7.83
C TYR A 74 3.27 4.66 -6.41
N ILE A 75 3.83 3.46 -6.29
CA ILE A 75 4.34 2.94 -5.02
C ILE A 75 5.70 3.59 -4.72
N ASN A 76 5.81 4.16 -3.53
CA ASN A 76 7.03 4.78 -3.05
C ASN A 76 7.69 3.86 -2.00
N GLY A 77 8.85 3.31 -2.36
CA GLY A 77 9.52 2.30 -1.57
C GLY A 77 10.24 2.84 -0.35
N ASN A 78 10.45 1.98 0.63
CA ASN A 78 11.30 2.27 1.78
C ASN A 78 12.77 2.16 1.38
N MET A 79 13.43 3.32 1.29
CA MET A 79 14.86 3.43 0.98
C MET A 79 15.70 3.84 2.20
N GLY A 80 15.07 4.04 3.36
CA GLY A 80 15.74 4.47 4.60
C GLY A 80 16.02 3.31 5.54
N SER A 81 14.98 2.72 6.12
CA SER A 81 15.09 1.61 7.08
C SER A 81 14.89 0.22 6.47
N GLY A 82 14.38 0.15 5.23
CA GLY A 82 14.06 -1.07 4.53
C GLY A 82 15.25 -1.75 3.85
N THR A 83 15.01 -2.94 3.30
CA THR A 83 16.01 -3.67 2.51
C THR A 83 15.61 -3.75 1.04
N VAL A 84 16.59 -4.01 0.16
CA VAL A 84 16.32 -4.29 -1.26
C VAL A 84 15.37 -5.49 -1.41
N GLN A 85 15.55 -6.53 -0.59
CA GLN A 85 14.68 -7.70 -0.59
C GLN A 85 13.25 -7.31 -0.26
N GLU A 86 13.04 -6.49 0.76
CA GLU A 86 11.71 -6.04 1.19
C GLU A 86 10.95 -5.35 0.05
N MET A 87 11.63 -4.46 -0.70
CA MET A 87 11.04 -3.81 -1.87
C MET A 87 10.79 -4.78 -3.03
N SER A 88 11.71 -5.70 -3.29
CA SER A 88 11.55 -6.72 -4.34
C SER A 88 10.34 -7.61 -4.05
N GLU A 89 10.17 -8.05 -2.80
CA GLU A 89 9.03 -8.86 -2.38
C GLU A 89 7.71 -8.09 -2.50
N TRP A 90 7.71 -6.77 -2.26
CA TRP A 90 6.51 -5.95 -2.44
C TRP A 90 6.09 -5.86 -3.91
N VAL A 91 7.06 -5.69 -4.82
CA VAL A 91 6.82 -5.70 -6.27
C VAL A 91 6.27 -7.07 -6.70
N GLU A 92 6.89 -8.16 -6.26
CA GLU A 92 6.42 -9.52 -6.55
C GLU A 92 5.00 -9.75 -6.03
N TYR A 93 4.73 -9.37 -4.78
CA TYR A 93 3.41 -9.43 -4.16
C TYR A 93 2.37 -8.67 -4.97
N LEU A 94 2.72 -7.51 -5.52
CA LEU A 94 1.79 -6.66 -6.27
C LEU A 94 1.53 -7.18 -7.69
N THR A 95 2.58 -7.54 -8.44
CA THR A 95 2.48 -7.62 -9.90
C THR A 95 2.75 -9.00 -10.48
N TYR A 96 3.28 -9.96 -9.70
CA TYR A 96 3.58 -11.29 -10.25
C TYR A 96 2.30 -12.12 -10.43
N ASP A 97 2.18 -12.77 -11.59
CA ASP A 97 1.04 -13.58 -12.02
C ASP A 97 1.28 -15.09 -11.90
N GLY A 98 2.53 -15.51 -11.67
CA GLY A 98 2.90 -16.90 -11.42
C GLY A 98 2.72 -17.34 -9.97
N LEU A 99 3.16 -18.57 -9.67
CA LEU A 99 3.17 -19.10 -8.31
C LEU A 99 4.46 -18.66 -7.59
N SER A 100 4.32 -18.02 -6.43
CA SER A 100 5.41 -17.71 -5.52
C SER A 100 4.91 -17.55 -4.08
N PRO A 101 5.80 -17.54 -3.08
CA PRO A 101 5.40 -17.25 -1.70
C PRO A 101 4.66 -15.91 -1.55
N MET A 102 5.00 -14.89 -2.35
CA MET A 102 4.35 -13.58 -2.29
C MET A 102 2.96 -13.60 -2.96
N THR A 103 2.76 -14.35 -4.05
CA THR A 103 1.43 -14.46 -4.67
C THR A 103 0.49 -15.32 -3.83
N GLU A 104 1.00 -16.36 -3.16
CA GLU A 104 0.23 -17.13 -2.17
C GLU A 104 -0.19 -16.25 -0.98
N LEU A 105 0.71 -15.38 -0.50
CA LEU A 105 0.40 -14.40 0.54
C LEU A 105 -0.66 -13.39 0.05
N ARG A 106 -0.57 -12.91 -1.21
CA ARG A 106 -1.53 -11.99 -1.81
C ARG A 106 -2.93 -12.62 -1.89
N ALA A 107 -2.99 -13.87 -2.35
CA ALA A 107 -4.21 -14.66 -2.43
C ALA A 107 -4.81 -14.91 -1.03
N LYS A 108 -3.98 -15.27 -0.04
CA LYS A 108 -4.41 -15.45 1.36
C LYS A 108 -5.02 -14.17 1.94
N ASN A 109 -4.52 -13.02 1.52
CA ASN A 109 -5.04 -11.71 1.93
C ASN A 109 -6.26 -11.24 1.11
N GLY A 110 -6.82 -12.10 0.25
CA GLY A 110 -8.10 -11.85 -0.44
C GLY A 110 -7.99 -11.27 -1.84
N HIS A 111 -6.79 -11.19 -2.43
CA HIS A 111 -6.60 -10.67 -3.79
C HIS A 111 -5.70 -11.60 -4.63
N PRO A 112 -6.21 -12.69 -5.20
CA PRO A 112 -5.38 -13.65 -5.93
C PRO A 112 -4.74 -13.07 -7.20
N GLU A 113 -5.46 -12.20 -7.91
CA GLU A 113 -4.99 -11.58 -9.16
C GLU A 113 -3.89 -10.54 -8.90
N PRO A 114 -2.94 -10.34 -9.83
CA PRO A 114 -1.99 -9.24 -9.75
C PRO A 114 -2.67 -7.89 -10.01
N TRP A 115 -2.12 -6.81 -9.46
CA TRP A 115 -2.46 -5.45 -9.86
C TRP A 115 -1.65 -5.02 -11.09
N LYS A 116 -2.20 -4.11 -11.89
CA LYS A 116 -1.62 -3.58 -13.13
C LYS A 116 -1.24 -2.11 -13.01
#